data_AF-A0A7Y8I152-F1
#
_entry.id   AF-A0A7Y8I152-F1
#
_cell.length_a   1.000
_cell.length_b   1.000
_cell.length_c   1.000
_cell.angle_alpha   90.00
_cell.angle_beta   90.00
_cell.angle_gamma   90.00
#
_symmetry.space_group_name_H-M   'P 1'
#
loop_
_entity.id
_entity.type
_entity.pdbx_description
1 polymer ?
#
loop_
_entity_poly.entity_id
_entity_poly.type
_entity_poly.pdbx_seq_one_letter_code
_entity_poly.pdbx_strand_id
1 'polypeptide(L)'
;AGTLVLCDTNHPDRGLNLIECSTGAVHPVCPTLASNGGSQWKTSRYALPEDFAAARSNAAKHLSWMEAGTDTVYGPQWTHPHPSFSPDERLAVFTSDRSGHPQVYAVALPGECLPH
;
A
#
# COMPACT_ATOMS: atom_id res chain seq x y z
N ALA A 1 4.94 -20.14 -14.42
CA ALA A 1 4.28 -18.84 -14.66
C ALA A 1 3.74 -18.35 -13.33
N GLY A 2 3.77 -17.04 -13.05
CA GLY A 2 3.26 -16.49 -11.79
C GLY A 2 1.75 -16.65 -11.69
N THR A 3 1.29 -17.51 -10.79
CA THR A 3 -0.14 -17.82 -10.56
C THR A 3 -0.75 -16.97 -9.45
N LEU A 4 0.07 -16.16 -8.77
CA LEU A 4 -0.33 -15.31 -7.65
C LEU A 4 0.01 -13.84 -7.92
N VAL A 5 -0.87 -12.95 -7.48
CA VAL A 5 -0.61 -11.51 -7.35
C VAL A 5 -0.45 -11.17 -5.88
N LEU A 6 0.66 -10.53 -5.52
CA LEU A 6 0.87 -9.93 -4.21
C LEU A 6 0.37 -8.48 -4.24
N CYS A 7 -0.55 -8.13 -3.36
CA CYS A 7 -1.06 -6.76 -3.28
C CYS A 7 -1.38 -6.35 -1.84
N ASP A 8 -1.19 -5.06 -1.57
CA ASP A 8 -1.78 -4.40 -0.40
C ASP A 8 -3.08 -3.70 -0.84
N THR A 9 -4.08 -3.67 0.04
CA THR A 9 -5.40 -3.10 -0.28
C THR A 9 -5.54 -1.67 0.23
N ASN A 10 -6.20 -0.83 -0.55
CA ASN A 10 -6.47 0.56 -0.18
C ASN A 10 -7.67 0.69 0.80
N HIS A 11 -8.92 0.62 0.31
CA HIS A 11 -10.12 0.86 1.13
C HIS A 11 -11.22 -0.19 0.87
N PRO A 12 -11.64 -0.96 1.90
CA PRO A 12 -11.06 -0.99 3.25
C PRO A 12 -9.64 -1.56 3.23
N ASP A 13 -8.78 -1.04 4.11
CA ASP A 13 -7.43 -1.56 4.30
C ASP A 13 -7.51 -2.91 5.05
N ARG A 14 -7.09 -3.97 4.35
CA ARG A 14 -6.99 -5.36 4.80
C ARG A 14 -5.54 -5.84 4.82
N GLY A 15 -4.57 -4.94 4.61
CA GLY A 15 -3.17 -5.26 4.50
C GLY A 15 -2.81 -6.09 3.27
N LEU A 16 -1.82 -6.96 3.45
CA LEU A 16 -1.19 -7.73 2.39
C LEU A 16 -1.97 -9.00 2.07
N ASN A 17 -2.19 -9.26 0.79
CA ASN A 17 -2.97 -10.38 0.27
C ASN A 17 -2.26 -11.03 -0.92
N LEU A 18 -2.49 -12.33 -1.10
CA LEU A 18 -2.22 -13.05 -2.33
C LEU A 18 -3.55 -13.28 -3.07
N ILE A 19 -3.55 -13.06 -4.38
CA ILE A 19 -4.72 -13.31 -5.25
C ILE A 19 -4.34 -14.38 -6.27
N GLU A 20 -5.08 -15.49 -6.29
CA GLU A 20 -4.91 -16.51 -7.32
C GLU A 20 -5.42 -16.00 -8.66
N CYS A 21 -4.57 -15.98 -9.69
CA CYS A 21 -4.88 -15.40 -11.00
C CYS A 21 -6.02 -16.13 -11.74
N SER A 22 -6.17 -17.44 -11.50
CA SER A 22 -7.14 -18.30 -12.19
C SER A 22 -8.56 -18.14 -11.64
N THR A 23 -8.69 -17.98 -10.32
CA THR A 23 -9.98 -17.99 -9.61
C THR A 23 -10.37 -16.63 -9.05
N GLY A 24 -9.39 -15.72 -8.87
CA GLY A 24 -9.54 -14.50 -8.09
C GLY A 24 -9.64 -14.75 -6.59
N ALA A 25 -9.35 -15.96 -6.10
CA ALA A 25 -9.37 -16.27 -4.67
C ALA A 25 -8.37 -15.39 -3.92
N VAL A 26 -8.83 -14.77 -2.83
CA VAL A 26 -8.02 -13.87 -2.00
C VAL A 26 -7.58 -14.61 -0.74
N HIS A 27 -6.28 -14.63 -0.52
CA HIS A 27 -5.63 -15.24 0.65
C HIS A 27 -4.95 -14.13 1.48
N PRO A 28 -5.50 -13.76 2.64
CA PRO A 28 -4.87 -12.79 3.53
C PRO A 28 -3.50 -13.28 4.02
N VAL A 29 -2.49 -12.42 3.96
CA VAL A 29 -1.12 -12.71 4.44
C VAL A 29 -0.92 -12.12 5.83
N CYS A 30 -0.94 -10.79 5.95
CA CYS A 30 -0.79 -10.11 7.23
C CYS A 30 -1.26 -8.65 7.15
N PRO A 31 -1.65 -8.04 8.28
CA PRO A 31 -1.88 -6.61 8.34
C PRO A 31 -0.56 -5.84 8.15
N THR A 32 -0.54 -4.88 7.22
CA THR A 32 0.63 -4.00 7.00
C THR A 32 0.71 -2.89 8.03
N LEU A 33 -0.43 -2.47 8.60
CA LEU A 33 -0.53 -1.42 9.62
C LEU A 33 0.19 -0.12 9.21
N ALA A 34 0.37 0.09 7.91
CA ALA A 34 0.92 1.32 7.39
C ALA A 34 -0.15 2.42 7.54
N SER A 35 0.27 3.64 7.82
CA SER A 35 -0.66 4.75 8.00
C SER A 35 -1.40 5.11 6.71
N ASN A 36 -0.85 4.69 5.55
CA ASN A 36 -1.45 4.92 4.23
C ASN A 36 -1.85 6.39 4.09
N GLY A 37 -0.86 7.28 4.30
CA GLY A 37 -1.10 8.71 4.33
C GLY A 37 -1.74 9.19 3.02
N GLY A 38 -2.57 10.23 3.10
CA GLY A 38 -3.29 10.79 1.95
C GLY A 38 -4.82 10.65 2.09
N SER A 39 -5.57 11.61 1.55
CA SER A 39 -7.05 11.57 1.60
C SER A 39 -7.63 10.43 0.75
N GLN A 40 -6.92 10.04 -0.30
CA GLN A 40 -7.32 9.01 -1.25
C GLN A 40 -7.35 7.60 -0.66
N TRP A 41 -6.71 7.39 0.49
CA TRP A 41 -6.70 6.08 1.14
C TRP A 41 -7.99 5.74 1.88
N LYS A 42 -8.93 6.70 1.94
CA LYS A 42 -10.22 6.57 2.63
C LYS A 42 -11.38 6.32 1.66
N THR A 43 -11.09 6.06 0.39
CA THR A 43 -12.09 5.96 -0.68
C THR A 43 -11.86 4.72 -1.54
N SER A 44 -12.96 4.05 -1.91
CA SER A 44 -12.95 2.89 -2.81
C SER A 44 -13.00 3.25 -4.30
N ARG A 45 -12.92 4.54 -4.65
CA ARG A 45 -12.74 5.03 -6.02
C ARG A 45 -11.40 5.74 -6.15
N TYR A 46 -10.83 5.76 -7.35
CA TYR A 46 -9.62 6.54 -7.67
C TYR A 46 -9.86 8.05 -7.49
N ALA A 47 -8.76 8.82 -7.42
CA ALA A 47 -8.79 10.26 -7.23
C ALA A 47 -9.32 10.96 -8.50
N LEU A 48 -10.28 11.85 -8.31
CA LEU A 48 -10.88 12.72 -9.32
C LEU A 48 -10.31 14.14 -9.20
N PRO A 49 -10.47 14.99 -10.23
CA PRO A 49 -10.01 16.38 -10.20
C PRO A 49 -10.48 17.16 -8.96
N GLU A 50 -11.71 16.89 -8.50
CA GLU A 50 -12.26 17.52 -7.28
C GLU A 50 -11.47 17.16 -6.01
N ASP A 51 -10.95 15.93 -5.90
CA ASP A 51 -10.16 15.52 -4.73
C ASP A 51 -8.85 16.28 -4.67
N PHE A 52 -8.18 16.44 -5.83
CA PHE A 52 -6.98 17.27 -5.94
C PHE A 52 -7.26 18.74 -5.65
N ALA A 53 -8.42 19.26 -6.07
CA ALA A 53 -8.84 20.62 -5.76
C ALA A 53 -9.03 20.81 -4.25
N ALA A 54 -9.73 19.89 -3.59
CA ALA A 54 -9.93 19.90 -2.13
C ALA A 54 -8.62 19.76 -1.34
N ALA A 55 -7.71 18.91 -1.82
CA ALA A 55 -6.37 18.73 -1.27
C ALA A 55 -5.52 20.00 -1.32
N ARG A 56 -5.57 20.73 -2.45
CA ARG A 56 -4.86 22.00 -2.63
C ARG A 56 -5.42 23.12 -1.76
N SER A 57 -6.74 23.17 -1.54
CA SER A 57 -7.34 24.19 -0.66
C SER A 57 -6.99 24.01 0.81
N ASN A 58 -6.64 22.78 1.23
CA ASN A 58 -6.26 22.44 2.60
C ASN A 58 -4.75 22.44 2.86
N ALA A 59 -3.92 22.50 1.81
CA ALA A 59 -2.49 22.68 2.00
C ALA A 59 -2.26 24.07 2.61
N ALA A 60 -1.64 24.11 3.80
CA ALA A 60 -1.18 25.38 4.34
C ALA A 60 -0.31 26.09 3.28
N LYS A 61 -0.38 27.42 3.18
CA LYS A 61 0.46 28.21 2.27
C LYS A 61 1.92 28.06 2.70
N HIS A 62 2.54 26.95 2.31
CA HIS A 62 3.94 26.69 2.53
C HIS A 62 4.73 27.60 1.59
N LEU A 63 5.55 28.47 2.17
CA LEU A 63 6.29 29.54 1.46
C LEU A 63 7.58 29.02 0.83
N SER A 64 7.88 27.73 0.99
CA SER A 64 9.06 27.06 0.49
C SER A 64 8.70 25.74 -0.20
N TRP A 65 9.35 25.41 -1.31
CA TRP A 65 9.21 24.10 -1.96
C TRP A 65 9.70 22.94 -1.08
N MET A 66 10.54 23.20 -0.07
CA MET A 66 10.93 22.22 0.96
C MET A 66 9.80 21.93 1.95
N GLU A 67 8.85 22.85 2.07
CA GLU A 67 7.66 22.72 2.92
C GLU A 67 6.42 22.35 2.10
N ALA A 68 6.51 22.30 0.76
CA ALA A 68 5.42 21.91 -0.10
C ALA A 68 5.04 20.47 0.25
N GLY A 69 4.01 20.37 1.09
CA GLY A 69 3.50 19.14 1.64
C GLY A 69 3.36 18.14 0.51
N THR A 70 4.14 17.07 0.65
CA THR A 70 3.83 15.73 0.18
C THR A 70 2.40 15.61 -0.35
N ASP A 71 2.24 15.14 -1.58
CA ASP A 71 0.94 14.94 -2.25
C ASP A 71 -0.16 14.63 -1.22
N THR A 72 -1.11 15.54 -0.99
CA THR A 72 -2.11 15.34 0.08
C THR A 72 -3.18 14.35 -0.33
N VAL A 73 -3.28 14.02 -1.62
CA VAL A 73 -4.21 13.04 -2.17
C VAL A 73 -3.67 11.64 -1.92
N TYR A 74 -2.53 11.28 -2.53
CA TYR A 74 -1.94 9.96 -2.34
C TYR A 74 -1.01 9.84 -1.14
N GLY A 75 -0.59 10.95 -0.55
CA GLY A 75 0.29 10.99 0.62
C GLY A 75 1.76 10.68 0.34
N PRO A 76 2.54 10.63 1.42
CA PRO A 76 3.94 10.27 1.36
C PRO A 76 4.16 8.82 0.94
N GLN A 77 5.01 8.61 -0.07
CA GLN A 77 5.34 7.27 -0.56
C GLN A 77 5.93 6.36 0.52
N TRP A 78 6.62 6.93 1.51
CA TRP A 78 7.21 6.18 2.63
C TRP A 78 6.18 5.67 3.65
N THR A 79 4.91 6.05 3.51
CA THR A 79 3.81 5.55 4.35
C THR A 79 3.03 4.41 3.69
N HIS A 80 3.43 3.97 2.49
CA HIS A 80 2.73 2.93 1.73
C HIS A 80 3.51 1.61 1.71
N PRO A 81 2.85 0.45 1.64
CA PRO A 81 3.53 -0.84 1.77
C PRO A 81 4.44 -1.30 0.64
N HIS A 82 4.18 -0.93 -0.62
CA HIS A 82 5.01 -1.31 -1.78
C HIS A 82 5.55 -2.76 -1.74
N PRO A 83 4.67 -3.78 -1.68
CA PRO A 83 5.11 -5.13 -1.42
C PRO A 83 5.85 -5.77 -2.60
N SER A 84 6.77 -6.68 -2.31
CA SER A 84 7.52 -7.44 -3.31
C SER A 84 7.81 -8.88 -2.85
N PHE A 85 7.81 -9.82 -3.78
CA PHE A 85 8.20 -11.21 -3.54
C PHE A 85 9.73 -11.35 -3.38
N SER A 86 10.16 -12.33 -2.60
CA SER A 86 11.52 -12.87 -2.74
C SER A 86 11.64 -13.66 -4.05
N PRO A 87 12.87 -13.85 -4.58
CA PRO A 87 13.08 -14.60 -5.83
C PRO A 87 12.55 -16.03 -5.83
N ASP A 88 12.44 -16.66 -4.66
CA ASP A 88 11.90 -18.01 -4.47
C ASP A 88 10.42 -18.02 -4.05
N GLU A 89 9.77 -16.86 -4.00
CA GLU A 89 8.36 -16.65 -3.63
C GLU A 89 7.98 -17.17 -2.24
N ARG A 90 8.97 -17.38 -1.35
CA ARG A 90 8.73 -17.84 0.04
C ARG A 90 8.53 -16.70 1.02
N LEU A 91 8.96 -15.50 0.68
CA LEU A 91 8.83 -14.31 1.50
C LEU A 91 8.17 -13.20 0.68
N ALA A 92 7.47 -12.32 1.38
CA ALA A 92 7.13 -11.00 0.91
C ALA A 92 7.79 -9.94 1.80
N VAL A 93 8.33 -8.90 1.18
CA VAL A 93 8.83 -7.70 1.87
C VAL A 93 7.91 -6.52 1.59
N PHE A 94 7.76 -5.63 2.57
CA PHE A 94 6.96 -4.41 2.44
C PHE A 94 7.45 -3.33 3.42
N THR A 95 7.14 -2.07 3.13
CA THR A 95 7.40 -0.93 4.01
C THR A 95 6.22 -0.69 4.96
N SER A 96 6.47 -0.26 6.19
CA SER A 96 5.41 0.23 7.06
C SER A 96 5.97 1.22 8.06
N ASP A 97 5.19 2.25 8.36
CA ASP A 97 5.45 3.23 9.42
C ASP A 97 4.70 2.91 10.71
N ARG A 98 4.25 1.65 10.90
CA ARG A 98 3.50 1.18 12.07
C ARG A 98 4.14 1.49 13.43
N SER A 99 5.45 1.74 13.47
CA SER A 99 6.20 2.11 14.68
C SER A 99 6.50 3.62 14.76
N GLY A 100 5.80 4.44 13.97
CA GLY A 100 6.00 5.89 13.86
C GLY A 100 7.10 6.34 12.89
N HIS A 101 7.84 5.40 12.29
CA HIS A 101 8.90 5.67 11.31
C HIS A 101 8.91 4.58 10.24
N PRO A 102 9.22 4.89 8.97
CA PRO A 102 9.28 3.88 7.90
C PRO A 102 10.33 2.81 8.19
N GLN A 103 9.91 1.55 8.16
CA GLN A 103 10.76 0.37 8.32
C GLN A 103 10.41 -0.67 7.24
N VAL A 104 11.34 -1.60 6.99
CA VAL A 104 11.12 -2.75 6.11
C VAL A 104 10.73 -3.95 6.96
N TYR A 105 9.64 -4.61 6.59
CA TYR A 105 9.16 -5.85 7.20
C TYR A 105 9.23 -6.98 6.18
N ALA A 106 9.40 -8.20 6.66
CA ALA A 106 9.33 -9.42 5.88
C ALA A 106 8.32 -10.38 6.52
N VAL A 107 7.58 -11.11 5.69
CA VAL A 107 6.62 -12.14 6.13
C VAL A 107 6.81 -13.39 5.29
N ALA A 108 6.70 -14.56 5.93
CA ALA A 108 6.70 -15.82 5.22
C ALA A 108 5.37 -16.03 4.50
N LEU A 109 5.45 -16.46 3.24
CA LEU A 109 4.29 -16.82 2.45
C LEU A 109 3.97 -18.31 2.61
N PRO A 110 2.69 -18.69 2.69
CA PRO A 110 2.31 -20.09 2.78
C PRO A 110 2.72 -20.83 1.50
N GLY A 111 3.58 -21.84 1.64
CA GLY A 111 4.10 -22.61 0.50
C GLY A 111 3.06 -23.43 -0.25
N GLU A 112 1.85 -23.61 0.29
CA GLU A 112 0.76 -24.38 -0.33
C GLU A 112 -0.02 -23.61 -1.41
N CYS A 113 0.16 -22.28 -1.52
CA CYS A 113 -0.53 -21.48 -2.54
C CYS A 113 0.24 -21.43 -3.89
N LEU A 114 1.41 -22.05 -3.95
CA LEU A 114 2.24 -22.13 -5.16
C LEU A 114 2.08 -23.53 -5.77
N PRO A 115 1.46 -23.67 -6.96
CA PRO A 115 1.45 -24.95 -7.63
C PRO A 115 2.89 -25.37 -7.98
N HIS A 116 3.23 -26.61 -7.66
CA HIS A 116 4.43 -27.29 -8.12
C HIS A 116 4.51 -27.36 -9.64
#